data_AF-A0A349K9Z4-F1
#
_entry.id   AF-A0A349K9Z4-F1
#
_cell.length_a   1.000
_cell.length_b   1.000
_cell.length_c   1.000
_cell.angle_alpha   90.00
_cell.angle_beta   90.00
_cell.angle_gamma   90.00
#
_symmetry.space_group_name_H-M   'P 1'
#
loop_
_entity.id
_entity.type
_entity.pdbx_description
1 polymer ?
#
loop_
_entity_poly.entity_id
_entity_poly.type
_entity_poly.pdbx_seq_one_letter_code
_entity_poly.pdbx_strand_id
1 'polypeptide(L)'
;MEREFKFLNSGKEFTGIPIIASSMDGVGTFSMAKILQNYKMLTVLRKHYEPEDWDNAVASGLDLNYVSICTGTNRIWDEDAPEFLTLKVVLEKYPEIPFITIDVANGYHENFVDFVAQMREDFPEQTIIAGNVITAEMTEELILRGADIVKCGIGPGSVCTTR
;
A
#
# COMPACT_ATOMS: atom_id res chain seq x y z
N MET A 1 -6.08 11.66 19.53
CA MET A 1 -5.91 10.29 19.02
C MET A 1 -5.07 10.30 17.74
N GLU A 2 -5.14 11.38 16.96
CA GLU A 2 -4.18 11.64 15.88
C GLU A 2 -2.73 11.56 16.38
N ARG A 3 -1.86 11.07 15.51
CA ARG A 3 -0.41 11.00 15.71
C ARG A 3 0.26 11.50 14.43
N GLU A 4 1.46 12.02 14.62
CA GLU A 4 2.36 12.42 13.55
C GLU A 4 3.43 11.35 13.38
N PHE A 5 3.70 10.98 12.14
CA PHE A 5 4.66 9.96 11.76
C PHE A 5 5.63 10.57 10.76
N LYS A 6 6.92 10.27 10.92
CA LYS A 6 7.95 10.54 9.93
C LYS A 6 8.52 9.23 9.43
N PHE A 7 8.56 9.05 8.12
CA PHE A 7 8.97 7.81 7.48
C PHE A 7 10.44 7.83 7.11
N LEU A 8 11.12 6.70 7.31
CA LEU A 8 12.58 6.62 7.24
C LEU A 8 13.12 6.81 5.81
N ASN A 9 12.54 6.09 4.85
CA ASN A 9 13.07 5.97 3.49
C ASN A 9 12.46 7.03 2.56
N SER A 10 11.15 7.30 2.69
CA SER A 10 10.50 8.37 1.90
C SER A 10 10.79 9.77 2.44
N GLY A 11 11.16 9.88 3.73
CA GLY A 11 11.33 11.17 4.41
C GLY A 11 10.03 11.96 4.62
N LYS A 12 8.88 11.43 4.18
CA LYS A 12 7.57 12.08 4.28
C LYS A 12 7.03 12.04 5.70
N GLU A 13 6.09 12.93 5.96
CA GLU A 13 5.36 13.01 7.21
C GLU A 13 3.87 12.76 6.97
N PHE A 14 3.22 12.09 7.91
CA PHE A 14 1.78 11.82 7.88
C PHE A 14 1.16 12.09 9.25
N THR A 15 0.03 12.79 9.25
CA THR A 15 -0.75 13.06 10.46
C THR A 15 -2.15 12.48 10.31
N GLY A 16 -2.50 11.55 11.20
CA GLY A 16 -3.79 10.88 11.17
C GLY A 16 -3.99 9.91 12.33
N ILE A 17 -5.11 9.21 12.31
CA ILE A 17 -5.39 8.12 13.25
C ILE A 17 -4.80 6.83 12.65
N PRO A 18 -3.93 6.10 13.37
CA PRO A 18 -3.22 4.92 12.84
C PRO A 18 -4.11 3.67 12.80
N ILE A 19 -5.25 3.80 12.14
CA ILE A 19 -6.17 2.72 11.81
C ILE A 19 -6.25 2.67 10.30
N ILE A 20 -6.05 1.47 9.74
CA ILE A 20 -5.93 1.25 8.30
C ILE A 20 -6.95 0.21 7.87
N ALA A 21 -7.82 0.55 6.90
CA ALA A 21 -8.67 -0.42 6.22
C ALA A 21 -7.84 -1.30 5.28
N SER A 22 -8.09 -2.62 5.29
CA SER A 22 -7.32 -3.60 4.53
C SER A 22 -7.64 -3.55 3.03
N SER A 23 -6.67 -3.96 2.21
CA SER A 23 -6.72 -4.10 0.74
C SER A 23 -7.71 -5.14 0.20
N MET A 24 -8.60 -5.68 1.04
CA MET A 24 -9.55 -6.73 0.65
C MET A 24 -10.68 -6.15 -0.21
N ASP A 25 -11.16 -6.92 -1.18
CA ASP A 25 -12.17 -6.45 -2.16
C ASP A 25 -13.47 -5.94 -1.52
N GLY A 26 -13.83 -6.45 -0.34
CA GLY A 26 -15.01 -6.05 0.45
C GLY A 26 -14.74 -5.02 1.56
N VAL A 27 -13.50 -4.53 1.70
CA VAL A 27 -13.10 -3.60 2.78
C VAL A 27 -12.43 -2.35 2.20
N GLY A 28 -11.37 -2.52 1.41
CA GLY A 28 -10.56 -1.45 0.84
C GLY A 28 -11.21 -0.82 -0.39
N THR A 29 -12.45 -0.36 -0.25
CA THR A 29 -13.22 0.25 -1.34
C THR A 29 -13.16 1.77 -1.28
N PHE A 30 -13.42 2.44 -2.41
CA PHE A 30 -13.56 3.90 -2.42
C PHE A 30 -14.68 4.40 -1.50
N SER A 31 -15.77 3.64 -1.36
CA SER A 31 -16.85 3.99 -0.43
C SER A 31 -16.39 3.96 1.03
N MET A 32 -15.56 2.99 1.40
CA MET A 32 -14.94 2.93 2.74
C MET A 32 -13.98 4.10 2.94
N ALA A 33 -13.10 4.36 1.96
CA ALA A 33 -12.14 5.44 2.01
C ALA A 33 -12.79 6.81 2.26
N LYS A 34 -13.92 7.09 1.58
CA LYS A 34 -14.67 8.33 1.75
C LYS A 34 -15.29 8.54 3.13
N ILE A 35 -15.57 7.46 3.85
CA ILE A 35 -16.04 7.56 5.23
C ILE A 35 -14.86 7.75 6.16
N LEU A 36 -13.81 6.94 5.99
CA LEU A 36 -12.63 6.92 6.86
C LEU A 36 -11.78 8.21 6.77
N GLN A 37 -11.75 8.89 5.62
CA GLN A 37 -11.04 10.17 5.48
C GLN A 37 -11.56 11.25 6.45
N ASN A 38 -12.86 11.22 6.82
CA ASN A 38 -13.42 12.18 7.79
C ASN A 38 -12.84 12.00 9.20
N TYR A 39 -12.21 10.85 9.46
CA TYR A 39 -11.52 10.53 10.70
C TYR A 39 -10.00 10.52 10.53
N LYS A 40 -9.49 10.95 9.38
CA LYS A 40 -8.06 10.90 9.02
C LYS A 40 -7.46 9.50 9.19
N MET A 41 -8.25 8.48 8.85
CA MET A 41 -7.83 7.08 8.84
C MET A 41 -7.44 6.68 7.43
N LEU A 42 -6.42 5.82 7.30
CA LEU A 42 -5.91 5.39 6.00
C LEU A 42 -6.77 4.25 5.43
N THR A 43 -6.94 4.22 4.12
CA THR A 43 -7.51 3.06 3.41
C THR A 43 -6.51 2.53 2.40
N VAL A 44 -6.11 1.27 2.54
CA VAL A 44 -5.41 0.58 1.45
C VAL A 44 -6.46 0.10 0.47
N LEU A 45 -6.46 0.66 -0.73
CA LEU A 45 -7.43 0.30 -1.76
C LEU A 45 -7.12 -1.08 -2.32
N ARG A 46 -8.17 -1.82 -2.69
CA ARG A 46 -8.05 -3.09 -3.42
C ARG A 46 -7.37 -2.89 -4.78
N LYS A 47 -6.75 -3.96 -5.29
CA LYS A 47 -5.87 -3.92 -6.48
C LYS A 47 -6.62 -3.83 -7.82
N HIS A 48 -7.87 -4.29 -7.86
CA HIS A 48 -8.66 -4.43 -9.08
C HIS A 48 -9.56 -3.21 -9.32
N TYR A 49 -8.94 -2.09 -9.66
CA TYR A 49 -9.61 -0.89 -10.15
C TYR A 49 -9.00 -0.47 -11.47
N GLU A 50 -9.80 0.16 -12.32
CA GLU A 50 -9.34 0.80 -13.54
C GLU A 50 -9.01 2.28 -13.26
N PRO A 51 -8.15 2.94 -14.07
CA PRO A 51 -7.88 4.36 -13.91
C PRO A 51 -9.13 5.25 -13.89
N GLU A 52 -10.18 4.90 -14.65
CA GLU A 52 -11.46 5.63 -14.65
C GLU A 52 -12.19 5.54 -13.30
N ASP A 53 -12.05 4.42 -12.56
CA ASP A 53 -12.65 4.31 -11.23
C ASP A 53 -12.04 5.31 -10.24
N TRP A 54 -10.73 5.56 -10.36
CA TRP A 54 -10.03 6.58 -9.59
C TRP A 54 -10.51 7.98 -9.93
N ASP A 55 -10.65 8.28 -11.23
CA ASP A 55 -11.17 9.56 -11.69
C ASP A 55 -12.55 9.84 -11.10
N ASN A 56 -13.43 8.84 -11.17
CA ASN A 56 -14.77 8.91 -10.60
C ASN A 56 -14.72 9.10 -9.09
N ALA A 57 -13.85 8.39 -8.37
CA ALA A 57 -13.72 8.48 -6.93
C ALA A 57 -13.24 9.88 -6.48
N VAL A 58 -12.23 10.42 -7.15
CA VAL A 58 -11.69 11.78 -6.92
C VAL A 58 -12.75 12.83 -7.22
N ALA A 59 -13.41 12.75 -8.38
CA ALA A 59 -14.49 13.66 -8.76
C ALA A 59 -15.65 13.67 -7.76
N SER A 60 -15.83 12.57 -7.03
CA SER A 60 -16.88 12.42 -6.02
C SER A 60 -16.36 12.56 -4.57
N GLY A 61 -15.22 13.23 -4.37
CA GLY A 61 -14.76 13.75 -3.09
C GLY A 61 -13.80 12.85 -2.30
N LEU A 62 -13.13 11.89 -2.95
CA LEU A 62 -12.07 11.11 -2.31
C LEU A 62 -10.88 12.02 -1.96
N ASP A 63 -10.45 12.00 -0.70
CA ASP A 63 -9.21 12.65 -0.27
C ASP A 63 -8.02 11.70 -0.44
N LEU A 64 -7.15 12.02 -1.39
CA LEU A 64 -6.01 11.18 -1.76
C LEU A 64 -4.92 11.12 -0.67
N ASN A 65 -4.90 12.06 0.29
CA ASN A 65 -3.94 12.03 1.40
C ASN A 65 -4.18 10.84 2.36
N TYR A 66 -5.38 10.25 2.32
CA TYR A 66 -5.79 9.17 3.21
C TYR A 66 -6.01 7.84 2.49
N VAL A 67 -5.41 7.66 1.32
CA VAL A 67 -5.42 6.37 0.61
C VAL A 67 -4.02 5.85 0.33
N SER A 68 -3.93 4.54 0.15
CA SER A 68 -2.77 3.84 -0.40
C SER A 68 -3.19 3.04 -1.62
N ILE A 69 -2.41 3.11 -2.70
CA ILE A 69 -2.59 2.23 -3.86
C ILE A 69 -1.90 0.90 -3.60
N CYS A 70 -2.58 -0.21 -3.88
CA CYS A 70 -2.06 -1.54 -3.58
C CYS A 70 -1.61 -2.28 -4.84
N THR A 71 -0.49 -2.99 -4.76
CA THR A 71 0.02 -3.86 -5.82
C THR A 71 0.51 -5.20 -5.27
N GLY A 72 0.59 -6.20 -6.14
CA GLY A 72 1.25 -7.47 -5.87
C GLY A 72 2.68 -7.50 -6.42
N THR A 73 3.19 -8.70 -6.67
CA THR A 73 4.49 -8.94 -7.28
C THR A 73 4.39 -9.58 -8.66
N ASN A 74 3.20 -9.60 -9.29
CA ASN A 74 3.04 -10.24 -10.59
C ASN A 74 3.91 -9.59 -11.67
N ARG A 75 4.22 -8.29 -11.55
CA ARG A 75 5.17 -7.57 -12.42
C ARG A 75 6.54 -8.26 -12.56
N ILE A 76 6.95 -9.03 -11.56
CA ILE A 76 8.22 -9.79 -11.62
C ILE A 76 8.20 -10.81 -12.76
N TRP A 77 7.02 -11.34 -13.10
CA TRP A 77 6.84 -12.42 -14.08
C TRP A 77 6.10 -11.98 -15.34
N ASP A 78 5.36 -10.87 -15.24
CA ASP A 78 4.52 -10.32 -16.30
C ASP A 78 4.69 -8.80 -16.34
N GLU A 79 5.44 -8.28 -17.31
CA GLU A 79 5.66 -6.84 -17.46
C GLU A 79 4.35 -6.06 -17.68
N ASP A 80 3.33 -6.73 -18.20
CA ASP A 80 2.01 -6.17 -18.50
C ASP A 80 0.99 -6.43 -17.38
N ALA A 81 1.45 -6.79 -16.17
CA ALA A 81 0.61 -7.01 -14.99
C ALA A 81 -0.38 -5.83 -14.80
N PRO A 82 -1.70 -6.05 -14.98
CA PRO A 82 -2.67 -4.95 -15.06
C PRO A 82 -2.70 -4.06 -13.82
N GLU A 83 -2.59 -4.65 -12.62
CA GLU A 83 -2.58 -3.90 -11.37
C GLU A 83 -1.36 -2.98 -11.26
N PHE A 84 -0.24 -3.35 -11.87
CA PHE A 84 0.98 -2.56 -11.86
C PHE A 84 0.92 -1.44 -12.90
N LEU A 85 0.35 -1.71 -14.08
CA LEU A 85 0.08 -0.68 -15.09
C LEU A 85 -0.89 0.38 -14.56
N THR A 86 -1.98 -0.04 -13.91
CA THR A 86 -2.90 0.89 -13.23
C THR A 86 -2.16 1.71 -12.17
N LEU A 87 -1.31 1.09 -11.35
CA LEU A 87 -0.53 1.82 -10.35
C LEU A 87 0.30 2.94 -10.97
N LYS A 88 1.01 2.67 -12.07
CA LYS A 88 1.80 3.69 -12.78
C LYS A 88 0.92 4.83 -13.28
N VAL A 89 -0.15 4.51 -14.01
CA VAL A 89 -1.07 5.52 -14.57
C VAL A 89 -1.68 6.39 -13.48
N VAL A 90 -2.11 5.77 -12.38
CA VAL A 90 -2.74 6.47 -11.25
C VAL A 90 -1.74 7.36 -10.53
N LEU A 91 -0.51 6.90 -10.25
CA LEU A 91 0.51 7.71 -9.57
C LEU A 91 1.08 8.82 -10.45
N GLU A 92 1.17 8.61 -11.77
CA GLU A 92 1.53 9.68 -12.72
C GLU A 92 0.45 10.77 -12.75
N LYS A 93 -0.82 10.39 -12.66
CA LYS A 93 -1.95 11.32 -12.67
C LYS A 93 -2.19 12.00 -11.33
N TYR A 94 -1.97 11.27 -10.24
CA TYR A 94 -2.23 11.68 -8.86
C TYR A 94 -0.98 11.48 -7.99
N PRO A 95 0.09 12.26 -8.24
CA PRO A 95 1.34 12.14 -7.50
C PRO A 95 1.21 12.47 -6.01
N GLU A 96 0.12 13.11 -5.59
CA GLU A 96 -0.21 13.40 -4.20
C GLU A 96 -0.59 12.16 -3.37
N ILE A 97 -0.87 11.01 -4.00
CA ILE A 97 -1.12 9.75 -3.28
C ILE A 97 0.16 9.39 -2.50
N PRO A 98 0.13 9.42 -1.15
CA PRO A 98 1.36 9.37 -0.38
C PRO A 98 1.90 7.95 -0.21
N PHE A 99 1.05 6.93 -0.37
CA PHE A 99 1.37 5.55 0.01
C PHE A 99 1.23 4.56 -1.15
N ILE A 100 2.19 3.65 -1.22
CA ILE A 100 2.12 2.42 -2.02
C ILE A 100 2.14 1.24 -1.05
N THR A 101 1.19 0.32 -1.19
CA THR A 101 1.19 -0.95 -0.46
C THR A 101 1.57 -2.09 -1.39
N ILE A 102 2.68 -2.77 -1.09
CA ILE A 102 3.10 -4.02 -1.73
C ILE A 102 2.66 -5.18 -0.84
N ASP A 103 1.67 -5.94 -1.31
CA ASP A 103 0.97 -6.93 -0.51
C ASP A 103 1.08 -8.33 -1.13
N VAL A 104 1.78 -9.24 -0.43
CA VAL A 104 1.88 -10.66 -0.76
C VAL A 104 1.57 -11.55 0.45
N ALA A 105 1.10 -12.77 0.19
CA ALA A 105 0.79 -13.73 1.26
C ALA A 105 2.03 -14.14 2.07
N ASN A 106 3.20 -14.23 1.42
CA ASN A 106 4.46 -14.61 2.04
C ASN A 106 5.59 -13.65 1.62
N GLY A 107 6.02 -12.77 2.52
CA GLY A 107 7.09 -11.79 2.27
C GLY A 107 8.51 -12.35 2.38
N TYR A 108 8.70 -13.64 2.67
CA TYR A 108 10.02 -14.25 2.91
C TYR A 108 10.76 -14.69 1.64
N HIS A 109 10.22 -14.39 0.46
CA HIS A 109 10.85 -14.72 -0.82
C HIS A 109 11.84 -13.62 -1.21
N GLU A 110 13.05 -13.99 -1.63
CA GLU A 110 14.10 -13.05 -2.07
C GLU A 110 13.59 -12.10 -3.16
N ASN A 111 12.86 -12.63 -4.15
CA ASN A 111 12.24 -11.83 -5.21
C ASN A 111 11.30 -10.73 -4.68
N PHE A 112 10.64 -10.93 -3.53
CA PHE A 112 9.81 -9.89 -2.91
C PHE A 112 10.66 -8.76 -2.34
N VAL A 113 11.77 -9.09 -1.69
CA VAL A 113 12.72 -8.12 -1.14
C VAL A 113 13.34 -7.28 -2.25
N ASP A 114 13.75 -7.92 -3.34
CA ASP A 114 14.28 -7.24 -4.53
C ASP A 114 13.23 -6.34 -5.17
N PHE A 115 11.98 -6.79 -5.21
CA PHE A 115 10.88 -5.98 -5.71
C PHE A 115 10.62 -4.74 -4.85
N VAL A 116 10.74 -4.84 -3.51
CA VAL A 116 10.64 -3.66 -2.62
C VAL A 116 11.77 -2.66 -2.92
N ALA A 117 13.00 -3.15 -3.13
CA ALA A 117 14.12 -2.29 -3.51
C ALA A 117 13.87 -1.59 -4.85
N GLN A 118 13.40 -2.32 -5.86
CA GLN A 118 13.04 -1.73 -7.16
C GLN A 118 11.92 -0.69 -7.02
N MET A 119 10.90 -0.97 -6.21
CA MET A 119 9.79 -0.03 -5.99
C MET A 119 10.27 1.25 -5.30
N ARG A 120 11.26 1.18 -4.39
CA ARG A 120 11.88 2.38 -3.82
C ARG A 120 12.64 3.18 -4.86
N GLU A 121 13.36 2.53 -5.77
CA GLU A 121 14.06 3.22 -6.86
C GLU A 121 13.09 3.88 -7.84
N ASP A 122 12.01 3.19 -8.21
CA ASP A 122 10.97 3.68 -9.13
C ASP A 122 10.15 4.83 -8.52
N PHE A 123 9.91 4.78 -7.20
CA PHE A 123 9.03 5.71 -6.46
C PHE A 123 9.72 6.27 -5.20
N PRO A 124 10.77 7.09 -5.36
CA PRO A 124 11.63 7.52 -4.26
C PRO A 124 10.91 8.39 -3.22
N GLU A 125 9.86 9.11 -3.62
CA GLU A 125 9.13 10.04 -2.75
C GLU A 125 7.91 9.41 -2.07
N GLN A 126 7.46 8.23 -2.52
CA GLN A 126 6.29 7.55 -1.97
C GLN A 126 6.67 6.81 -0.68
N THR A 127 5.72 6.76 0.26
CA THR A 127 5.85 5.96 1.47
C THR A 127 5.44 4.51 1.17
N ILE A 128 6.36 3.57 1.36
CA ILE A 128 6.15 2.17 0.97
C ILE A 128 5.73 1.33 2.18
N ILE A 129 4.59 0.67 2.06
CA ILE A 129 4.09 -0.35 2.99
C ILE A 129 4.36 -1.73 2.38
N ALA A 130 5.12 -2.60 3.05
CA ALA A 130 5.49 -3.91 2.50
C ALA A 130 5.20 -5.06 3.48
N GLY A 131 4.62 -6.16 3.00
CA GLY A 131 4.48 -7.39 3.78
C GLY A 131 3.79 -8.53 3.01
N ASN A 132 3.50 -9.67 3.64
CA ASN A 132 3.48 -9.91 5.09
C ASN A 132 4.64 -10.72 5.65
N VAL A 133 5.08 -10.34 6.86
CA VAL A 133 6.15 -11.03 7.61
C VAL A 133 5.76 -11.16 9.09
N ILE A 134 6.48 -11.98 9.87
CA ILE A 134 6.24 -12.18 11.31
C ILE A 134 7.50 -12.23 12.18
N THR A 135 8.68 -12.01 11.61
CA THR A 135 9.97 -12.05 12.32
C THR A 135 10.70 -10.72 12.24
N ALA A 136 11.57 -10.47 13.21
CA ALA A 136 12.31 -9.21 13.32
C ALA A 136 13.34 -9.07 12.19
N GLU A 137 14.01 -10.16 11.81
CA GLU A 137 15.04 -10.19 10.78
C GLU A 137 14.45 -9.75 9.43
N MET A 138 13.29 -10.30 9.08
CA MET A 138 12.62 -9.96 7.83
C MET A 138 12.04 -8.54 7.85
N THR A 139 11.63 -8.06 9.02
CA THR A 139 11.20 -6.67 9.20
C THR A 139 12.34 -5.71 8.95
N GLU A 140 13.52 -5.99 9.52
CA GLU A 140 14.73 -5.20 9.32
C GLU A 140 15.17 -5.22 7.86
N GLU A 141 15.17 -6.38 7.21
CA GLU A 141 15.53 -6.52 5.80
C GLU A 141 14.62 -5.66 4.89
N LEU A 142 13.30 -5.70 5.08
CA LEU A 142 12.38 -4.88 4.28
C LEU A 142 12.61 -3.38 4.48
N ILE A 143 12.91 -2.95 5.72
CA ILE A 143 13.20 -1.53 6.02
C ILE A 143 14.50 -1.11 5.33
N LEU A 144 15.56 -1.92 5.42
CA LEU A 144 16.85 -1.66 4.78
C LEU A 144 16.74 -1.62 3.24
N ARG A 145 15.77 -2.34 2.68
CA ARG A 145 15.52 -2.41 1.24
C ARG A 145 14.54 -1.35 0.75
N GLY A 146 14.04 -0.49 1.63
CA GLY A 146 13.33 0.73 1.26
C GLY A 146 11.87 0.81 1.70
N ALA A 147 11.34 -0.18 2.43
CA ALA A 147 10.02 -0.08 3.04
C ALA A 147 10.03 0.94 4.19
N ASP A 148 8.97 1.73 4.33
CA ASP A 148 8.78 2.65 5.46
C ASP A 148 7.93 2.02 6.56
N ILE A 149 6.99 1.16 6.17
CA ILE A 149 6.06 0.47 7.07
C ILE A 149 6.05 -1.01 6.71
N VAL A 150 6.24 -1.88 7.71
CA VAL A 150 6.18 -3.33 7.52
C VAL A 150 4.82 -3.86 7.99
N LYS A 151 4.13 -4.59 7.12
CA LYS A 151 2.84 -5.22 7.42
C LYS A 151 3.07 -6.59 8.07
N CYS A 152 2.72 -6.70 9.35
CA CYS A 152 2.97 -7.91 10.15
C CYS A 152 1.73 -8.80 10.26
N GLY A 153 1.88 -10.09 9.95
CA GLY A 153 0.85 -11.10 10.21
C GLY A 153 0.70 -12.15 9.11
N ILE A 154 0.90 -13.41 9.45
CA ILE A 154 0.64 -14.57 8.57
C ILE A 154 -0.33 -15.50 9.30
N GLY A 155 -1.52 -15.70 8.73
CA GLY A 155 -2.57 -16.53 9.35
C GLY A 155 -3.45 -15.94 10.46
N PRO A 156 -3.40 -14.66 10.91
CA PRO A 156 -4.27 -14.19 12.00
C PRO A 156 -5.64 -13.68 11.52
N GLY A 157 -5.89 -13.62 10.21
CA GLY A 157 -7.11 -13.04 9.65
C GLY A 157 -8.37 -13.84 10.00
N SER A 158 -9.50 -13.17 10.21
CA SER A 158 -10.77 -13.79 10.59
C SER A 158 -11.28 -14.85 9.59
N VAL A 159 -10.96 -14.69 8.31
CA VAL A 159 -11.33 -15.60 7.22
C VAL A 159 -10.13 -16.38 6.67
N CYS A 160 -8.98 -16.32 7.34
CA CYS A 160 -7.75 -16.94 6.88
C CYS A 160 -7.68 -18.42 7.29
N THR A 161 -7.27 -19.29 6.35
CA THR A 161 -7.11 -20.74 6.57
C THR A 161 -5.66 -21.20 6.39
N THR A 162 -4.68 -20.29 6.50
CA THR A 162 -3.25 -20.63 6.31
C THR A 162 -2.68 -21.52 7.42
N ARG A 163 -3.31 -21.53 8.61
CA ARG A 163 -2.89 -22.32 9.78
C ARG A 163 -3.45 -23.73 9.75
#